data_AF-A0A4T0C677-F1
#
_entry.id   AF-A0A4T0C677-F1
#
_cell.length_a   1.000
_cell.length_b   1.000
_cell.length_c   1.000
_cell.angle_alpha   90.00
_cell.angle_beta   90.00
_cell.angle_gamma   90.00
#
_symmetry.space_group_name_H-M   'P 1'
#
loop_
_entity.id
_entity.type
_entity.pdbx_description
1 polymer ?
#
loop_
_entity_poly.entity_id
_entity_poly.type
_entity_poly.pdbx_seq_one_letter_code
_entity_poly.pdbx_strand_id
1 'polypeptide(L)'
;MAQVVNALWFYVLNSTSTFNIELLGTLSIQLVAFWLPSMLLLSLDKCFPSFSLKHKIQSRPPPTSAQIRHCILVVTLNQMLMATAKIFELVILRLFAQDSFYRFDPAVPSVTEINRDIVICILGCEIIFYYSHRLLHIR
;
A
#
# COMPACT_ATOMS: atom_id res chain seq x y z
N MET A 1 -2.67 -23.73 -7.23
CA MET A 1 -2.33 -22.32 -6.95
C MET A 1 -1.35 -22.19 -5.80
N ALA A 2 -1.64 -22.72 -4.60
CA ALA A 2 -0.73 -22.66 -3.43
C ALA A 2 0.69 -23.21 -3.69
N GLN A 3 0.81 -24.34 -4.40
CA GLN A 3 2.12 -24.93 -4.76
C GLN A 3 2.95 -24.02 -5.68
N VAL A 4 2.31 -23.32 -6.62
CA VAL A 4 2.99 -22.38 -7.53
C VAL A 4 3.50 -21.17 -6.76
N VAL A 5 2.68 -20.63 -5.85
CA VAL A 5 3.08 -19.51 -4.98
C VAL A 5 4.27 -19.90 -4.11
N ASN A 6 4.26 -21.08 -3.50
CA ASN A 6 5.37 -21.58 -2.70
C ASN A 6 6.67 -21.74 -3.52
N ALA A 7 6.59 -22.32 -4.71
CA ALA A 7 7.76 -22.48 -5.57
C ALA A 7 8.36 -21.14 -6.01
N LEU A 8 7.51 -20.17 -6.38
CA LEU A 8 7.94 -18.83 -6.75
C LEU A 8 8.56 -18.10 -5.54
N TRP A 9 7.93 -18.18 -4.37
CA TRP A 9 8.46 -17.56 -3.15
C TRP A 9 9.83 -18.12 -2.77
N PHE A 10 9.97 -19.45 -2.80
CA PHE A 10 11.23 -20.12 -2.57
C PHE A 10 12.32 -19.69 -3.56
N TYR A 11 11.99 -19.55 -4.85
CA TYR A 11 12.92 -19.05 -5.84
C TYR A 11 13.36 -17.61 -5.55
N VAL A 12 12.42 -16.72 -5.20
CA VAL A 12 12.73 -15.31 -4.88
C VAL A 12 13.62 -15.20 -3.66
N LEU A 13 13.31 -15.92 -2.58
CA LEU A 13 14.12 -15.93 -1.36
C LEU A 13 15.58 -16.36 -1.59
N ASN A 14 15.80 -17.34 -2.47
CA ASN A 14 17.15 -17.84 -2.73
C ASN A 14 17.92 -17.02 -3.78
N SER A 15 17.22 -16.28 -4.65
CA SER A 15 17.85 -15.52 -5.74
C SER A 15 18.06 -14.04 -5.41
N THR A 16 17.38 -13.52 -4.38
CA THR A 16 17.34 -12.09 -4.07
C THR A 16 17.58 -11.83 -2.58
N SER A 17 18.29 -10.75 -2.24
CA SER A 17 18.48 -10.36 -0.83
C SER A 17 17.16 -9.89 -0.18
N THR A 18 17.01 -10.15 1.11
CA THR A 18 15.83 -9.73 1.92
C THR A 18 15.57 -8.23 1.81
N PHE A 19 16.63 -7.42 1.83
CA PHE A 19 16.55 -5.96 1.61
C PHE A 19 15.87 -5.60 0.28
N ASN A 20 16.25 -6.25 -0.82
CA ASN A 20 15.68 -5.96 -2.13
C ASN A 20 14.24 -6.46 -2.22
N ILE A 21 13.96 -7.65 -1.67
CA ILE A 21 12.59 -8.19 -1.61
C ILE A 21 11.69 -7.22 -0.84
N GLU A 22 12.14 -6.74 0.32
CA GLU A 22 11.39 -5.82 1.16
C GLU A 22 11.15 -4.48 0.49
N LEU A 23 12.21 -3.85 -0.01
CA LEU A 23 12.14 -2.53 -0.62
C LEU A 23 11.28 -2.57 -1.88
N LEU A 24 11.59 -3.45 -2.82
CA LEU A 24 10.85 -3.53 -4.09
C LEU A 24 9.43 -4.06 -3.88
N GLY A 25 9.25 -5.02 -2.97
CA GLY A 25 7.93 -5.54 -2.61
C GLY A 25 7.03 -4.45 -2.04
N THR A 26 7.53 -3.69 -1.06
CA THR A 26 6.79 -2.58 -0.43
C THR A 26 6.43 -1.50 -1.45
N LEU A 27 7.40 -1.07 -2.27
CA LEU A 27 7.16 -0.06 -3.31
C LEU A 27 6.19 -0.55 -4.38
N SER A 28 6.26 -1.82 -4.76
CA SER A 28 5.33 -2.42 -5.73
C SER A 28 3.90 -2.50 -5.18
N ILE A 29 3.74 -2.91 -3.91
CA ILE A 29 2.43 -2.92 -3.24
C ILE A 29 1.87 -1.51 -3.19
N GLN A 30 2.66 -0.53 -2.77
CA GLN A 30 2.25 0.87 -2.71
C GLN A 30 1.84 1.41 -4.09
N LEU A 31 2.57 1.04 -5.14
CA LEU A 31 2.24 1.43 -6.51
C LEU A 31 0.91 0.79 -6.94
N VAL A 32 0.78 -0.53 -6.84
CA VAL A 32 -0.41 -1.25 -7.33
C VAL A 32 -1.64 -0.92 -6.50
N ALA A 33 -1.54 -0.97 -5.17
CA ALA A 33 -2.68 -0.80 -4.26
C ALA A 33 -3.25 0.63 -4.29
N PHE A 34 -2.44 1.64 -4.61
CA PHE A 34 -2.93 3.00 -4.78
C PHE A 34 -3.43 3.27 -6.21
N TRP A 35 -2.57 3.03 -7.21
CA TRP A 35 -2.84 3.48 -8.57
C TRP A 35 -3.92 2.66 -9.25
N LEU A 36 -3.97 1.34 -9.07
CA LEU A 36 -4.94 0.48 -9.74
C LEU A 36 -6.38 0.82 -9.33
N PRO A 37 -6.75 0.86 -8.02
CA PRO A 37 -8.10 1.24 -7.62
C PRO A 37 -8.44 2.68 -8.01
N SER A 38 -7.50 3.61 -7.85
CA SER A 38 -7.73 5.03 -8.18
C SER A 38 -8.04 5.22 -9.65
N MET A 39 -7.27 4.58 -10.54
CA MET A 39 -7.48 4.65 -11.98
C MET A 39 -8.79 3.98 -12.39
N LEU A 40 -9.11 2.83 -11.79
CA LEU A 40 -10.39 2.14 -12.03
C LEU A 40 -11.56 3.04 -11.64
N LEU A 41 -11.56 3.60 -10.43
CA LEU A 41 -12.63 4.49 -9.94
C LEU A 41 -12.74 5.77 -10.77
N LEU A 42 -11.61 6.40 -11.14
CA LEU A 42 -11.62 7.58 -12.01
C LEU A 42 -12.15 7.28 -13.41
N SER A 43 -11.91 6.07 -13.93
CA SER A 43 -12.38 5.66 -15.25
C SER A 43 -13.89 5.39 -15.30
N LEU A 44 -14.53 5.04 -14.18
CA LEU A 44 -15.98 4.76 -14.14
C LEU A 44 -16.81 5.93 -14.64
N ASP A 45 -16.42 7.16 -14.34
CA ASP A 45 -17.12 8.36 -14.80
C ASP A 45 -17.10 8.53 -16.32
N LYS A 46 -16.08 8.01 -16.98
CA LYS A 46 -15.91 8.09 -18.44
C LYS A 46 -16.50 6.87 -19.14
N CYS A 47 -16.25 5.68 -18.61
CA CYS A 47 -16.64 4.41 -19.22
C CYS A 47 -18.09 4.02 -18.94
N PHE A 48 -18.60 4.34 -17.73
CA PHE A 48 -19.93 3.91 -17.26
C PHE A 48 -20.65 5.04 -16.51
N PRO A 49 -20.95 6.18 -17.16
CA PRO A 49 -21.45 7.39 -16.48
C PRO A 49 -22.79 7.18 -15.77
N SER A 50 -23.73 6.43 -16.35
CA SER A 50 -25.03 6.15 -15.73
C SER A 50 -24.91 5.28 -14.47
N PHE A 51 -24.02 4.28 -14.51
CA PHE A 51 -23.71 3.45 -13.36
C PHE A 51 -23.05 4.28 -12.25
N SER A 52 -22.04 5.09 -12.60
CA SER A 52 -21.35 5.95 -11.64
C SER A 52 -22.31 6.92 -10.95
N LEU A 53 -23.13 7.64 -11.72
CA LEU A 53 -24.10 8.59 -11.18
C LEU A 53 -25.11 7.95 -10.22
N LYS A 54 -25.56 6.73 -10.50
CA LYS A 54 -26.52 6.01 -9.65
C LYS A 54 -25.93 5.60 -8.29
N HIS A 55 -24.63 5.32 -8.21
CA HIS A 55 -23.99 4.76 -7.01
C HIS A 55 -23.18 5.78 -6.20
N LYS A 56 -22.97 6.99 -6.73
CA LYS A 56 -22.27 8.06 -6.01
C LYS A 56 -23.12 8.63 -4.88
N ILE A 57 -22.55 8.64 -3.68
CA ILE A 57 -23.16 9.26 -2.49
C ILE A 57 -23.13 10.80 -2.59
N GLN A 58 -22.08 11.36 -3.20
CA GLN A 58 -21.93 12.80 -3.38
C GLN A 58 -22.16 13.20 -4.84
N SER A 59 -23.10 14.12 -5.07
CA SER A 59 -23.40 14.72 -6.38
C SER A 59 -22.40 15.83 -6.75
N ARG A 60 -21.10 15.50 -6.77
CA ARG A 60 -20.04 16.43 -7.20
C ARG A 60 -19.72 16.23 -8.68
N PRO A 61 -19.41 17.31 -9.41
CA PRO A 61 -18.92 17.18 -10.78
C PRO A 61 -17.61 16.37 -10.80
N PRO A 62 -17.34 15.64 -11.89
CA PRO A 62 -16.08 14.91 -12.05
C PRO A 62 -14.88 15.88 -12.00
N PRO A 63 -13.72 15.42 -11.53
CA PRO A 63 -12.55 16.27 -11.39
C PRO A 63 -12.04 16.76 -12.75
N THR A 64 -11.56 17.99 -12.79
CA THR A 64 -10.93 18.55 -14.00
C THR A 64 -9.55 17.94 -14.25
N SER A 65 -9.07 18.02 -15.49
CA SER A 65 -7.72 17.55 -15.83
C SER A 65 -6.62 18.24 -15.02
N ALA A 66 -6.80 19.51 -14.65
CA ALA A 66 -5.86 20.24 -13.80
C ALA A 66 -5.82 19.66 -12.37
N GLN A 67 -6.99 19.35 -11.80
CA GLN A 67 -7.10 18.71 -10.49
C GLN A 67 -6.49 17.31 -10.48
N ILE A 68 -6.68 16.53 -11.56
CA ILE A 68 -6.06 15.21 -11.71
C ILE A 68 -4.53 15.32 -11.76
N ARG A 69 -3.99 16.26 -12.55
CA ARG A 69 -2.53 16.48 -12.62
C ARG A 69 -1.95 16.90 -11.27
N HIS A 70 -2.63 17.81 -10.58
CA HIS A 70 -2.24 18.22 -9.24
C HIS A 70 -2.27 17.04 -8.26
N CYS A 71 -3.32 16.22 -8.30
CA CYS A 71 -3.42 15.01 -7.49
C CYS A 71 -2.25 14.04 -7.76
N ILE A 72 -1.96 13.77 -9.03
CA ILE A 72 -0.82 12.92 -9.45
C ILE A 72 0.49 13.44 -8.87
N LEU A 73 0.74 14.75 -8.93
CA LEU A 73 1.94 15.36 -8.37
C LEU A 73 2.03 15.12 -6.85
N VAL A 74 0.96 15.47 -6.12
CA VAL A 74 0.93 15.34 -4.65
C VAL A 74 1.10 13.89 -4.21
N VAL A 75 0.39 12.96 -4.85
CA VAL A 75 0.53 11.52 -4.58
C VAL A 75 1.95 11.06 -4.85
N THR A 76 2.55 11.45 -5.97
CA THR A 76 3.93 11.05 -6.31
C THR A 76 4.91 11.54 -5.25
N LEU A 77 4.77 12.79 -4.79
CA LEU A 77 5.61 13.33 -3.71
C LEU A 77 5.43 12.57 -2.39
N ASN A 78 4.18 12.24 -2.02
CA ASN A 78 3.90 11.43 -0.84
C ASN A 78 4.52 10.02 -0.98
N GLN A 79 4.46 9.43 -2.17
CA GLN A 79 5.05 8.12 -2.42
C GLN A 79 6.58 8.16 -2.34
N MET A 80 7.21 9.23 -2.83
CA MET A 80 8.66 9.46 -2.68
C MET A 80 9.04 9.62 -1.22
N LEU A 81 8.26 10.36 -0.43
CA LEU A 81 8.51 10.49 1.01
C LEU A 81 8.45 9.13 1.72
N MET A 82 7.45 8.30 1.42
CA MET A 82 7.34 6.95 1.98
C MET A 82 8.50 6.05 1.52
N ALA A 83 8.91 6.14 0.26
CA ALA A 83 10.07 5.40 -0.25
C ALA A 83 11.36 5.81 0.48
N THR A 84 11.59 7.11 0.68
CA THR A 84 12.72 7.62 1.46
C THR A 84 12.68 7.13 2.89
N ALA A 85 11.51 7.18 3.55
CA ALA A 85 11.35 6.67 4.90
C ALA A 85 11.67 5.15 4.98
N LYS A 86 11.22 4.36 4.01
CA LYS A 86 11.50 2.92 3.98
C LYS A 86 12.98 2.60 3.74
N ILE A 87 13.63 3.33 2.84
CA ILE A 87 15.08 3.20 2.63
C ILE A 87 15.83 3.55 3.91
N PHE A 88 15.43 4.65 4.57
CA PHE A 88 16.05 5.08 5.81
C PHE A 88 15.89 4.04 6.93
N GLU A 89 14.70 3.46 7.08
CA GLU A 89 14.43 2.34 8.00
C GLU A 89 15.38 1.16 7.75
N LEU A 90 15.48 0.69 6.50
CA LEU A 90 16.34 -0.44 6.14
C LEU A 90 17.84 -0.15 6.35
N VAL A 91 18.27 1.09 6.08
CA VAL A 91 19.65 1.52 6.34
C VAL A 91 19.93 1.52 7.84
N ILE A 92 19.02 2.06 8.66
CA ILE A 92 19.15 2.02 10.12
C ILE A 92 19.25 0.57 10.62
N LEU A 93 18.35 -0.30 10.19
CA LEU A 93 18.37 -1.71 10.59
C LEU A 93 19.74 -2.35 10.33
N ARG A 94 20.30 -2.14 9.14
CA ARG A 94 21.63 -2.63 8.79
C ARG A 94 22.74 -2.07 9.68
N LEU A 95 22.67 -0.79 10.04
CA LEU A 95 23.63 -0.17 10.97
C LEU A 95 23.61 -0.84 12.36
N PHE A 96 22.45 -1.37 12.77
CA PHE A 96 22.27 -2.13 14.01
C PHE A 96 22.41 -3.65 13.83
N ALA A 97 22.98 -4.12 12.72
CA ALA A 97 23.13 -5.54 12.39
C ALA A 97 21.80 -6.33 12.43
N GLN A 98 20.70 -5.67 12.05
CA GLN A 98 19.39 -6.26 11.83
C GLN A 98 19.07 -6.23 10.32
N ASP A 99 18.44 -7.28 9.80
CA ASP A 99 18.12 -7.34 8.37
C ASP A 99 16.76 -6.73 8.03
N SER A 100 15.74 -6.98 8.87
CA SER A 100 14.36 -6.57 8.63
C SER A 100 13.50 -6.69 9.89
N PHE A 101 12.40 -5.93 9.96
CA PHE A 101 11.29 -6.21 10.89
C PHE A 101 10.35 -7.31 10.40
N TYR A 102 10.36 -7.63 9.10
CA TYR A 102 9.53 -8.67 8.52
C TYR A 102 10.22 -10.03 8.59
N ARG A 103 9.38 -11.07 8.55
CA ARG A 103 9.82 -12.46 8.45
C ARG A 103 9.98 -12.85 6.98
N PHE A 104 11.13 -13.42 6.64
CA PHE A 104 11.46 -13.96 5.32
C PHE A 104 11.68 -15.48 5.37
N ASP A 105 10.71 -16.22 5.90
CA ASP A 105 10.76 -17.67 5.95
C ASP A 105 10.25 -18.32 4.66
N PRO A 106 10.76 -19.51 4.28
CA PRO A 106 10.26 -20.25 3.12
C PRO A 106 8.80 -20.67 3.22
N ALA A 107 8.28 -20.78 4.45
CA ALA A 107 6.88 -21.13 4.70
C ALA A 107 6.00 -19.90 4.51
N VAL A 108 5.05 -19.99 3.57
CA VAL A 108 4.03 -18.94 3.43
C VAL A 108 3.09 -18.95 4.65
N PRO A 109 2.58 -17.77 5.08
CA PRO A 109 1.71 -17.68 6.23
C PRO A 109 0.41 -18.45 6.01
N SER A 110 -0.12 -19.01 7.10
CA SER A 110 -1.40 -19.72 7.07
C SER A 110 -2.57 -18.75 6.85
N VAL A 111 -3.72 -19.25 6.37
CA VAL A 111 -4.93 -18.42 6.21
C VAL A 111 -5.36 -17.78 7.54
N THR A 112 -5.21 -18.52 8.65
CA THR A 112 -5.52 -18.01 9.99
C THR A 112 -4.60 -16.86 10.39
N GLU A 113 -3.31 -16.97 10.06
CA GLU A 113 -2.32 -15.93 10.31
C GLU A 113 -2.63 -14.67 9.51
N ILE A 114 -2.91 -14.81 8.20
CA ILE A 114 -3.31 -13.70 7.34
C ILE A 114 -4.56 -13.00 7.88
N ASN A 115 -5.60 -13.75 8.25
CA ASN A 115 -6.83 -13.17 8.79
C ASN A 115 -6.61 -12.44 10.10
N ARG A 116 -5.82 -13.02 11.02
CA ARG A 116 -5.44 -12.37 12.28
C ARG A 116 -4.73 -11.04 12.01
N ASP A 117 -3.76 -11.05 11.11
CA ASP A 117 -2.94 -9.87 10.82
C ASP A 117 -3.76 -8.77 10.13
N ILE A 118 -4.70 -9.14 9.24
CA ILE A 118 -5.67 -8.21 8.65
C ILE A 118 -6.52 -7.55 9.74
N VAL A 119 -7.06 -8.33 10.69
CA VAL A 119 -7.89 -7.79 11.78
C VAL A 119 -7.07 -6.82 12.64
N ILE A 120 -5.85 -7.20 13.00
CA ILE A 120 -4.94 -6.34 13.77
C ILE A 120 -4.64 -5.04 12.99
N CYS A 121 -4.34 -5.14 11.70
CA CYS A 121 -4.10 -3.97 10.85
C CYS A 121 -5.32 -3.04 10.79
N ILE A 122 -6.53 -3.58 10.60
CA ILE A 122 -7.76 -2.77 10.57
C ILE A 122 -7.95 -2.04 11.89
N LEU A 123 -7.86 -2.74 13.03
CA LEU A 123 -8.02 -2.12 14.34
C LEU A 123 -6.94 -1.06 14.61
N GLY A 124 -5.69 -1.35 14.24
CA GLY A 124 -4.58 -0.40 14.35
C GLY A 124 -4.80 0.85 13.48
N CYS A 125 -5.27 0.67 12.25
CA CYS A 125 -5.62 1.78 11.35
C CYS A 125 -6.72 2.67 11.95
N GLU A 126 -7.78 2.09 12.50
CA GLU A 126 -8.85 2.86 13.16
C GLU A 126 -8.34 3.66 14.35
N ILE A 127 -7.48 3.06 15.19
CA ILE A 127 -6.87 3.72 16.34
C ILE A 127 -5.98 4.89 15.88
N ILE A 128 -5.03 4.63 14.97
CA ILE A 128 -4.11 5.65 14.46
C ILE A 128 -4.88 6.78 13.79
N PHE A 129 -5.88 6.46 12.95
CA PHE A 129 -6.72 7.44 12.29
C PHE A 129 -7.47 8.32 13.30
N TYR A 130 -8.15 7.70 14.27
CA TYR A 130 -8.92 8.42 15.28
C TYR A 130 -8.06 9.38 16.10
N TYR A 131 -6.92 8.91 16.62
CA TYR A 131 -6.06 9.74 17.45
C TYR A 131 -5.28 10.78 16.65
N SER A 132 -4.83 10.45 15.44
CA SER A 132 -4.14 11.43 14.57
C SER A 132 -5.11 12.53 14.16
N HIS A 133 -6.33 12.17 13.75
CA HIS A 133 -7.37 13.15 13.44
C HIS A 133 -7.69 14.00 14.67
N ARG A 134 -7.89 13.39 15.84
CA ARG A 134 -8.16 14.15 17.07
C ARG A 134 -7.02 15.11 17.38
N LEU A 135 -5.77 14.65 17.43
CA LEU A 135 -4.60 15.47 17.79
C LEU A 135 -4.38 16.64 16.83
N LEU A 136 -4.51 16.40 15.53
CA LEU A 136 -4.29 17.42 14.50
C LEU A 136 -5.48 18.37 14.32
N HIS A 137 -6.66 18.00 14.84
CA HIS A 137 -7.85 18.85 14.91
C HIS A 137 -8.10 19.46 16.30
N ILE A 138 -7.18 19.29 17.27
CA ILE A 138 -7.18 20.11 18.49
C ILE A 138 -6.89 21.54 18.04
N ARG A 139 -7.89 22.41 18.15
CA ARG A 139 -7.72 23.86 18.14
C ARG A 139 -7.06 24.30 19.44
#